data_AF-A0A1K1UGL9-F1
#
_entry.id   AF-A0A1K1UGL9-F1
#
_cell.length_a   1.000
_cell.length_b   1.000
_cell.length_c   1.000
_cell.angle_alpha   90.00
_cell.angle_beta   90.00
_cell.angle_gamma   90.00
#
_symmetry.space_group_name_H-M   'P 1'
#
loop_
_entity.id
_entity.type
_entity.pdbx_description
1 polymer ?
#
loop_
_entity_poly.entity_id
_entity_poly.type
_entity_poly.pdbx_seq_one_letter_code
_entity_poly.pdbx_strand_id
1 'polypeptide(L)'
;MKFFFKTLAFVLISLLMLSPLQATMISNQQLLEQQQPSNKQSALTASTTASLTERQQTLQQQLVSLGVAPQLAEERISRLTPEEIALLEQQLDELPAGSGLLGAALIVFVLFVITDMLGATDIFPFVRSIND
;
A
#
# COMPACT_ATOMS: atom_id res chain seq x y z
N MET A 1 -35.40 -12.99 54.89
CA MET A 1 -35.66 -11.63 54.37
C MET A 1 -34.54 -10.62 54.61
N LYS A 2 -33.83 -10.60 55.75
CA LYS A 2 -32.79 -9.58 56.06
C LYS A 2 -31.58 -9.57 55.11
N PHE A 3 -31.18 -10.72 54.57
CA PHE A 3 -30.06 -10.82 53.60
C PHE A 3 -30.43 -10.26 52.21
N PHE A 4 -31.66 -10.49 51.75
CA PHE A 4 -32.15 -9.98 50.46
C PHE A 4 -32.26 -8.44 50.46
N PHE A 5 -32.63 -7.86 51.60
CA PHE A 5 -32.68 -6.41 51.79
C PHE A 5 -31.28 -5.77 51.79
N LYS A 6 -30.28 -6.44 52.37
CA LYS A 6 -28.88 -5.97 52.35
C LYS A 6 -28.24 -6.03 50.96
N THR A 7 -28.53 -7.07 50.16
CA THR A 7 -28.02 -7.16 48.78
C THR A 7 -28.68 -6.13 47.86
N LEU A 8 -29.97 -5.87 48.03
CA LEU A 8 -30.69 -4.83 47.29
C LEU A 8 -30.16 -3.43 47.61
N ALA A 9 -29.88 -3.14 48.89
CA ALA A 9 -29.30 -1.86 49.30
C ALA A 9 -27.87 -1.66 48.75
N PHE A 10 -27.06 -2.71 48.68
CA PHE A 10 -25.71 -2.63 48.14
C PHE A 10 -25.70 -2.37 46.62
N VAL A 11 -26.61 -2.99 45.87
CA VAL A 11 -26.77 -2.73 44.43
C VAL A 11 -27.25 -1.30 44.17
N LEU A 12 -28.15 -0.78 45.00
CA LEU A 12 -28.68 0.59 44.87
C LEU A 12 -27.60 1.66 45.10
N ILE A 13 -26.67 1.42 46.04
CA ILE A 13 -25.56 2.33 46.31
C ILE A 13 -24.51 2.32 45.19
N SER A 14 -24.29 1.15 44.56
CA SER A 14 -23.36 1.01 43.43
C SER A 14 -23.82 1.80 42.19
N LEU A 15 -25.13 1.90 41.96
CA LEU A 15 -25.70 2.70 40.86
C LEU A 15 -25.52 4.22 41.04
N LEU A 16 -25.29 4.70 42.28
CA LEU A 16 -25.14 6.13 42.56
C LEU A 16 -23.73 6.67 42.23
N MET A 17 -22.78 5.80 41.88
CA MET A 17 -21.39 6.14 41.56
C MET A 17 -21.14 6.31 40.05
N LEU A 18 -22.19 6.34 39.22
CA LEU A 18 -22.04 6.70 37.81
C LEU A 18 -21.89 8.22 37.69
N SER A 19 -20.65 8.67 37.54
CA SER A 19 -20.34 10.07 37.25
C SER A 19 -20.88 10.46 35.86
N PRO A 20 -21.42 11.68 35.68
CA PRO A 20 -21.83 12.14 34.36
C PRO A 20 -20.59 12.28 33.47
N LEU A 21 -20.56 11.58 32.33
CA LEU A 21 -19.63 11.89 31.25
C LEU A 21 -19.95 13.30 30.75
N GLN A 22 -19.12 14.27 31.12
CA GLN A 22 -19.20 15.61 30.57
C GLN A 22 -18.66 15.56 29.14
N ALA A 23 -19.57 15.54 28.16
CA ALA A 23 -19.23 15.81 26.78
C ALA A 23 -18.85 17.29 26.68
N THR A 24 -17.56 17.58 26.73
CA THR A 24 -17.06 18.91 26.42
C THR A 24 -17.40 19.20 24.96
N MET A 25 -18.11 20.31 24.71
CA MET A 25 -18.33 20.77 23.34
C MET A 25 -17.06 21.45 22.88
N ILE A 26 -16.30 20.79 22.00
CA ILE A 26 -15.28 21.47 21.20
C ILE A 26 -16.01 22.41 20.25
N SER A 27 -15.88 23.71 20.49
CA SER A 27 -16.36 24.72 19.56
C SER A 27 -15.45 24.71 18.33
N ASN A 28 -16.03 24.81 17.12
CA ASN A 28 -15.27 24.99 15.88
C ASN A 28 -14.29 26.17 15.96
N GLN A 29 -14.54 27.14 16.85
CA GLN A 29 -13.65 28.27 17.10
C GLN A 29 -12.31 27.85 17.73
N GLN A 30 -12.30 26.82 18.59
CA GLN A 30 -11.07 26.29 19.19
C GLN A 30 -10.25 25.46 18.18
N LEU A 31 -10.91 24.85 17.19
CA LEU A 31 -10.22 24.22 16.05
C LEU A 31 -9.51 25.27 15.19
N LEU A 32 -10.11 26.46 15.00
CA LEU A 32 -9.55 27.54 14.20
C LEU A 32 -8.33 28.21 14.86
N GLU A 33 -8.29 28.32 16.19
CA GLU A 33 -7.13 28.85 16.92
C GLU A 33 -5.94 27.88 16.94
N GLN A 34 -6.18 26.57 16.84
CA GLN A 34 -5.12 25.57 16.61
C GLN A 34 -4.58 25.56 15.16
N GLN A 35 -5.21 26.30 14.24
CA GLN A 35 -4.74 26.48 12.86
C GLN A 35 -3.81 27.68 12.69
N GLN A 36 -3.33 28.30 13.77
CA GLN A 36 -2.24 29.27 13.63
C GLN A 36 -1.00 28.55 13.06
N PRO A 37 -0.56 28.88 11.83
CA PRO A 37 0.46 28.12 11.12
C PRO A 37 1.80 28.37 11.80
N SER A 38 2.18 27.45 12.67
CA SER A 38 3.54 27.36 13.17
C SER A 38 4.42 27.03 11.97
N ASN A 39 5.41 27.87 11.67
CA ASN A 39 6.43 27.72 10.61
C ASN A 39 7.16 26.35 10.56
N LYS A 40 6.88 25.42 11.48
CA LYS A 40 7.30 24.02 11.43
C LYS A 40 6.46 23.14 10.50
N GLN A 41 5.19 23.48 10.22
CA GLN A 41 4.34 22.68 9.33
C GLN A 41 4.85 22.69 7.88
N SER A 42 5.40 23.82 7.42
CA SER A 42 5.91 24.00 6.05
C SER A 42 7.11 23.11 5.72
N ALA A 43 7.97 22.82 6.71
CA ALA A 43 9.10 21.91 6.51
C ALA A 43 8.63 20.45 6.41
N LEU A 44 7.64 20.04 7.23
CA LEU A 44 7.09 18.69 7.15
C LEU A 44 6.26 18.48 5.88
N THR A 45 5.44 19.46 5.47
CA THR A 45 4.68 19.38 4.21
C THR A 45 5.58 19.39 2.97
N ALA A 46 6.71 20.11 2.99
CA ALA A 46 7.70 20.04 1.91
C ALA A 46 8.37 18.65 1.82
N SER A 47 8.72 18.02 2.96
CA SER A 47 9.27 16.67 2.94
C SER A 47 8.26 15.60 2.50
N THR A 48 6.99 15.74 2.90
CA THR A 48 5.93 14.81 2.48
C THR A 48 5.60 14.98 0.99
N THR A 49 5.52 16.21 0.47
CA THR A 49 5.25 16.44 -0.96
C THR A 49 6.39 16.00 -1.87
N ALA A 50 7.65 16.15 -1.43
CA ALA A 50 8.81 15.58 -2.13
C ALA A 50 8.68 14.05 -2.24
N SER A 51 8.36 13.38 -1.12
CA SER A 51 8.18 11.92 -1.10
C SER A 51 7.01 11.45 -1.97
N LEU A 52 5.94 12.23 -2.08
CA LEU A 52 4.80 11.87 -2.94
C LEU A 52 5.12 11.98 -4.42
N THR A 53 5.89 13.00 -4.81
CA THR A 53 6.30 13.17 -6.21
C THR A 53 7.19 12.01 -6.66
N GLU A 54 8.15 11.61 -5.82
CA GLU A 54 9.01 10.45 -6.08
C GLU A 54 8.19 9.16 -6.23
N ARG A 55 7.20 8.92 -5.35
CA ARG A 55 6.33 7.74 -5.42
C ARG A 55 5.42 7.73 -6.65
N GLN A 56 4.89 8.88 -7.05
CA GLN A 56 4.13 9.01 -8.30
C GLN A 56 4.98 8.64 -9.52
N GLN A 57 6.25 9.06 -9.53
CA GLN A 57 7.17 8.80 -10.62
C GLN A 57 7.57 7.31 -10.68
N THR A 58 7.80 6.68 -9.53
CA THR A 58 8.04 5.22 -9.44
C THR A 58 6.83 4.42 -9.93
N LEU A 59 5.61 4.77 -9.49
CA LEU A 59 4.39 4.11 -9.97
C LEU A 59 4.19 4.29 -11.48
N GLN A 60 4.48 5.46 -12.03
CA GLN A 60 4.37 5.69 -13.47
C GLN A 60 5.30 4.73 -14.23
N GLN A 61 6.54 4.55 -13.77
CA GLN A 61 7.49 3.63 -14.37
C GLN A 61 7.02 2.17 -14.26
N GLN A 62 6.45 1.77 -13.13
CA GLN A 62 5.86 0.45 -12.95
C GLN A 62 4.67 0.21 -13.89
N LEU A 63 3.77 1.19 -14.05
CA LEU A 63 2.65 1.05 -14.99
C LEU A 63 3.12 0.98 -16.44
N VAL A 64 4.14 1.75 -16.81
CA VAL A 64 4.74 1.69 -18.16
C VAL A 64 5.43 0.34 -18.40
N SER A 65 6.10 -0.24 -17.40
CA SER A 65 6.72 -1.57 -17.52
C SER A 65 5.69 -2.71 -17.63
N LEU A 66 4.46 -2.45 -17.19
CA LEU A 66 3.29 -3.31 -17.42
C LEU A 66 2.60 -3.06 -18.77
N GLY A 67 3.14 -2.16 -19.60
CA GLY A 67 2.66 -1.87 -20.96
C GLY A 67 1.58 -0.78 -21.05
N VAL A 68 1.34 -0.02 -19.98
CA VAL A 68 0.41 1.13 -20.01
C VAL A 68 1.09 2.32 -20.71
N ALA A 69 0.37 2.96 -21.64
CA ALA A 69 0.87 4.17 -22.30
C ALA A 69 1.15 5.28 -21.27
N PRO A 70 2.27 6.02 -21.39
CA PRO A 70 2.71 6.97 -20.36
C PRO A 70 1.69 8.09 -20.10
N GLN A 71 0.99 8.56 -21.15
CA GLN A 71 -0.05 9.59 -21.00
C GLN A 71 -1.24 9.08 -20.17
N LEU A 72 -1.61 7.81 -20.35
CA LEU A 72 -2.72 7.19 -19.63
C LEU A 72 -2.32 6.86 -18.17
N ALA A 73 -1.06 6.47 -17.94
CA ALA A 73 -0.54 6.23 -16.60
C ALA A 73 -0.56 7.52 -15.75
N GLU A 74 -0.12 8.65 -16.33
CA GLU A 74 -0.13 9.95 -15.67
C GLU A 74 -1.56 10.40 -15.32
N GLU A 75 -2.51 10.27 -16.25
CA GLU A 75 -3.92 10.60 -15.98
C GLU A 75 -4.49 9.77 -14.83
N ARG A 76 -4.17 8.47 -14.76
CA ARG A 76 -4.63 7.61 -13.66
C ARG A 76 -4.01 8.00 -12.33
N ILE A 77 -2.70 8.23 -12.28
CA ILE A 77 -1.99 8.62 -11.06
C ILE A 77 -2.48 9.99 -10.57
N SER A 78 -2.78 10.92 -11.48
CA SER A 78 -3.31 12.25 -11.12
C SER A 78 -4.68 12.21 -10.42
N ARG A 79 -5.42 11.11 -10.59
CA ARG A 79 -6.72 10.87 -9.95
C ARG A 79 -6.61 10.17 -8.60
N LEU A 80 -5.43 9.66 -8.26
CA LEU A 80 -5.21 8.93 -7.00
C LEU A 80 -4.74 9.88 -5.91
N THR A 81 -5.25 9.63 -4.71
CA THR A 81 -4.77 10.28 -3.49
C THR A 81 -3.42 9.69 -3.05
N PRO A 82 -2.65 10.43 -2.22
CA PRO A 82 -1.39 9.95 -1.65
C PRO A 82 -1.45 8.56 -1.00
N GLU A 83 -2.56 8.26 -0.32
CA GLU A 83 -2.80 6.99 0.38
C GLU A 83 -3.09 5.86 -0.62
N GLU A 84 -3.83 6.15 -1.70
CA GLU A 84 -4.16 5.17 -2.74
C GLU A 84 -2.94 4.81 -3.59
N ILE A 85 -2.04 5.77 -3.84
CA ILE A 85 -0.72 5.54 -4.46
C ILE A 85 0.07 4.52 -3.62
N ALA A 86 0.07 4.69 -2.30
CA ALA A 86 0.82 3.81 -1.41
C ALA A 86 0.28 2.37 -1.41
N LEU A 87 -1.04 2.23 -1.40
CA LEU A 87 -1.72 0.93 -1.46
C LEU A 87 -1.50 0.23 -2.80
N LEU A 88 -1.49 0.98 -3.90
CA LEU A 88 -1.28 0.44 -5.24
C LEU A 88 0.15 -0.05 -5.44
N GLU A 89 1.15 0.70 -4.94
CA GLU A 89 2.55 0.30 -4.97
C GLU A 89 2.77 -1.06 -4.28
N GLN A 90 2.18 -1.26 -3.10
CA GLN A 90 2.24 -2.54 -2.40
C GLN A 90 1.64 -3.70 -3.19
N GLN A 91 0.54 -3.46 -3.91
CA GLN A 91 -0.09 -4.49 -4.75
C GLN A 91 0.74 -4.80 -6.00
N LEU A 92 1.38 -3.80 -6.61
CA LEU A 92 2.25 -3.97 -7.77
C LEU A 92 3.54 -4.72 -7.41
N ASP A 93 4.10 -4.49 -6.23
CA ASP A 93 5.24 -5.26 -5.71
C ASP A 93 4.90 -6.73 -5.46
N GLU A 94 3.64 -7.05 -5.11
CA GLU A 94 3.19 -8.44 -4.92
C GLU A 94 2.96 -9.19 -6.25
N LEU A 95 2.87 -8.49 -7.39
CA LEU A 95 2.68 -9.09 -8.70
C LEU A 95 4.06 -9.45 -9.31
N PRO A 96 4.45 -10.74 -9.36
CA PRO A 96 5.81 -11.13 -9.73
C PRO A 96 6.14 -10.74 -11.17
N ALA A 97 7.17 -9.91 -11.27
CA ALA A 97 7.78 -9.36 -12.47
C ALA A 97 8.23 -10.44 -13.47
N GLY A 98 7.38 -10.73 -14.45
CA GLY A 98 7.73 -11.49 -15.66
C GLY A 98 8.03 -10.62 -16.89
N SER A 99 7.80 -9.30 -16.82
CA SER A 99 7.83 -8.38 -17.97
C SER A 99 9.15 -7.62 -18.17
N GLY A 100 10.16 -7.86 -17.34
CA GLY A 100 11.47 -7.22 -17.47
C GLY A 100 12.37 -7.90 -18.52
N LEU A 101 13.45 -7.23 -18.91
CA LEU A 101 14.48 -7.81 -19.79
C LEU A 101 15.00 -9.16 -19.26
N LEU A 102 15.13 -9.27 -17.94
CA LEU A 102 15.53 -10.52 -17.29
C LEU A 102 14.47 -11.62 -17.45
N GLY A 103 13.19 -11.28 -17.34
CA GLY A 103 12.08 -12.21 -17.54
C GLY A 103 11.98 -12.68 -18.99
N ALA A 104 12.08 -11.76 -19.95
CA ALA A 104 12.13 -12.08 -21.38
C ALA A 104 13.34 -12.95 -21.72
N ALA A 105 14.53 -12.64 -21.18
CA ALA A 105 15.73 -13.45 -21.36
C ALA A 105 15.55 -14.86 -20.78
N LEU A 106 14.89 -15.00 -19.63
CA LEU A 106 14.60 -16.30 -19.02
C LEU A 106 13.63 -17.13 -19.88
N ILE A 107 12.58 -16.50 -20.43
CA ILE A 107 11.64 -17.17 -21.34
C ILE A 107 12.35 -17.67 -22.60
N VAL A 108 13.15 -16.81 -23.24
CA VAL A 108 13.93 -17.20 -24.42
C VAL A 108 14.93 -18.30 -24.08
N PHE A 109 15.58 -18.23 -22.91
CA PHE A 109 16.47 -19.28 -22.41
C PHE A 109 15.75 -20.62 -22.27
N VAL A 110 14.56 -20.66 -21.63
CA VAL A 110 13.77 -21.90 -21.50
C VAL A 110 13.35 -22.46 -22.85
N LEU A 111 12.91 -21.59 -23.79
CA LEU A 111 12.56 -22.02 -25.15
C LEU A 111 13.74 -22.67 -25.87
N PHE A 112 14.94 -22.07 -25.79
CA PHE A 112 16.13 -22.66 -26.38
C PHE A 112 16.53 -23.97 -25.71
N VAL A 113 16.46 -24.07 -24.39
CA VAL A 113 16.74 -25.34 -23.69
C VAL A 113 15.79 -26.45 -24.15
N ILE A 114 14.50 -26.18 -24.29
CA ILE A 114 13.53 -27.16 -24.79
C ILE A 114 13.87 -27.54 -26.24
N THR A 115 14.12 -26.56 -27.10
CA THR A 115 14.42 -26.80 -28.53
C THR A 115 15.72 -27.59 -28.72
N ASP A 116 16.69 -27.39 -27.82
CA ASP A 116 17.95 -28.12 -27.75
C ASP A 116 17.75 -29.57 -27.28
N MET A 117 16.91 -29.79 -26.26
CA MET A 117 16.51 -31.15 -25.87
C MET A 117 15.79 -31.90 -26.99
N LEU A 118 14.99 -31.23 -27.82
CA LEU A 118 14.34 -31.84 -29.00
C LEU A 118 15.30 -32.07 -30.18
N GLY A 119 16.55 -31.58 -30.13
CA GLY A 119 17.53 -31.71 -31.20
C GLY A 119 17.28 -30.78 -32.39
N ALA A 120 16.44 -29.75 -32.25
CA ALA A 120 16.21 -28.74 -33.29
C ALA A 120 17.27 -27.62 -33.28
N THR A 121 17.97 -27.46 -32.15
CA THR A 121 19.13 -26.56 -31.98
C THR A 121 20.21 -27.27 -31.16
N ASP A 122 21.47 -26.81 -31.24
CA ASP A 122 22.57 -27.24 -30.37
C ASP A 122 23.34 -25.98 -29.94
N ILE A 123 22.84 -25.32 -28.89
CA ILE A 123 23.38 -24.03 -28.40
C ILE A 123 23.99 -24.21 -27.02
N PHE A 124 23.45 -25.12 -26.21
CA PHE A 124 23.87 -25.35 -24.85
C PHE A 124 24.55 -26.72 -24.71
N PRO A 125 25.89 -26.77 -24.54
CA PRO A 125 26.65 -28.03 -24.51
C PRO A 125 26.36 -28.92 -23.29
N PHE A 126 25.56 -28.44 -22.34
CA PHE A 126 25.09 -29.20 -21.19
C PHE A 126 23.72 -29.85 -21.41
N VAL A 127 23.00 -29.48 -22.48
CA VAL A 127 21.72 -30.10 -22.87
C VAL A 127 22.02 -31.28 -23.79
N ARG A 128 21.36 -32.41 -23.57
CA ARG A 128 21.45 -33.59 -24.45
C ARG A 128 20.14 -33.76 -25.20
N SER A 129 20.24 -34.01 -26.50
CA SER A 129 19.09 -34.38 -27.31
C SER A 129 18.45 -35.67 -26.80
N ILE A 130 17.12 -35.71 -26.74
CA ILE A 130 16.36 -36.92 -26.39
C ILE A 130 16.15 -37.84 -27.60
N ASN A 131 16.41 -37.34 -28.81
CA ASN A 131 16.16 -38.03 -30.07
C ASN A 131 17.43 -38.73 -30.62
N ASP A 132 18.47 -38.83 -29.81
CA ASP A 132 19.70 -39.60 -30.06
C ASP A 132 19.60 -41.04 -29.53
#